data_AF-A0A2S9JSP5-F1
#
_entry.id   AF-A0A2S9JSP5-F1
#
_cell.length_a   1.000
_cell.length_b   1.000
_cell.length_c   1.000
_cell.angle_alpha   90.00
_cell.angle_beta   90.00
_cell.angle_gamma   90.00
#
_symmetry.space_group_name_H-M   'P 1'
#
loop_
_entity.id
_entity.type
_entity.pdbx_description
1 polymer ?
#
loop_
_entity_poly.entity_id
_entity_poly.type
_entity_poly.pdbx_seq_one_letter_code
_entity_poly.pdbx_strand_id
1 'polypeptide(L)'
;MVKPSQLGITDVENEIALPLYAQQHALDRFEERALFPRGYVQTFLGFIFSQDQPRTVVRKRHILLECCIGPFKVGYFVVSLHEDKWLIRTFLFLTNEGTPEGNKLKKLTQLERLDTKYLMLDRMHAFLTYDISGDRDLRKIFTKSGCESILEYADELNKNGGELKSPELIYQYLFGTEKSTQDKKELS
;
A
#
# COMPACT_ATOMS: atom_id res chain seq x y z
N MET A 1 12.68 -19.62 9.84
CA MET A 1 13.56 -19.85 8.67
C MET A 1 12.69 -19.83 7.43
N VAL A 2 13.18 -19.30 6.31
CA VAL A 2 12.41 -19.09 5.07
C VAL A 2 13.28 -19.53 3.88
N LYS A 3 12.72 -20.35 2.99
CA LYS A 3 13.40 -20.79 1.76
C LYS A 3 13.26 -19.75 0.64
N PRO A 4 14.20 -19.71 -0.33
CA PRO A 4 14.07 -18.87 -1.52
C PRO A 4 12.78 -19.08 -2.31
N SER A 5 12.35 -20.34 -2.50
CA SER A 5 11.07 -20.68 -3.16
C SER A 5 9.86 -20.04 -2.48
N GLN A 6 9.84 -19.98 -1.15
CA GLN A 6 8.79 -19.29 -0.39
C GLN A 6 8.80 -17.78 -0.59
N LEU A 7 9.86 -17.20 -1.15
CA LEU A 7 9.87 -15.79 -1.53
C LEU A 7 9.59 -15.60 -3.03
N GLY A 8 9.25 -16.66 -3.75
CA GLY A 8 8.99 -16.67 -5.18
C GLY A 8 10.25 -16.71 -6.05
N ILE A 9 11.42 -17.01 -5.46
CA ILE A 9 12.68 -17.14 -6.20
C ILE A 9 12.80 -18.58 -6.69
N THR A 10 12.78 -18.78 -8.01
CA THR A 10 12.79 -20.12 -8.63
C THR A 10 14.16 -20.53 -9.19
N ASP A 11 15.04 -19.56 -9.47
CA ASP A 11 16.30 -19.79 -10.18
C ASP A 11 17.49 -19.92 -9.22
N VAL A 12 17.31 -20.64 -8.10
CA VAL A 12 18.35 -20.85 -7.10
C VAL A 12 18.71 -22.32 -7.04
N GLU A 13 19.99 -22.64 -7.17
CA GLU A 13 20.48 -24.03 -7.07
C GLU A 13 20.28 -24.63 -5.67
N ASN A 14 19.99 -23.77 -4.68
CA ASN A 14 19.94 -24.16 -3.28
C ASN A 14 18.73 -23.58 -2.54
N GLU A 15 17.92 -24.47 -1.97
CA GLU A 15 16.72 -24.19 -1.17
C GLU A 15 17.01 -24.11 0.35
N ILE A 16 18.26 -23.81 0.74
CA ILE A 16 18.61 -23.60 2.16
C ILE A 16 17.70 -22.53 2.75
N ALA A 17 17.00 -22.92 3.81
CA ALA A 17 16.20 -21.99 4.59
C ALA A 17 17.12 -21.08 5.39
N LEU A 18 16.88 -19.77 5.33
CA LEU A 18 17.65 -18.74 6.04
C LEU A 18 16.77 -18.01 7.06
N PRO A 19 17.33 -17.44 8.13
CA PRO A 19 16.55 -16.62 9.05
C PRO A 19 16.04 -15.35 8.36
N LEU A 20 14.84 -14.90 8.76
CA LEU A 20 14.23 -13.65 8.31
C LEU A 20 14.19 -12.68 9.49
N TYR A 21 14.83 -11.53 9.33
CA TYR A 21 14.85 -10.48 10.35
C TYR A 21 14.13 -9.24 9.85
N ALA A 22 13.39 -8.59 10.75
CA ALA A 22 12.81 -7.28 10.50
C ALA A 22 13.64 -6.19 11.16
N GLN A 23 14.05 -5.19 10.37
CA GLN A 23 14.67 -4.00 10.94
C GLN A 23 13.64 -3.17 11.70
N GLN A 24 14.04 -2.55 12.80
CA GLN A 24 13.17 -1.65 13.58
C GLN A 24 12.54 -0.57 12.69
N HIS A 25 13.32 -0.01 11.76
CA HIS A 25 12.85 0.96 10.79
C HIS A 25 11.66 0.47 9.95
N ALA A 26 11.63 -0.82 9.56
CA ALA A 26 10.52 -1.37 8.80
C ALA A 26 9.24 -1.48 9.63
N LEU A 27 9.39 -1.84 10.91
CA LEU A 27 8.28 -1.92 11.87
C LEU A 27 7.69 -0.53 12.15
N ASP A 28 8.55 0.47 12.34
CA ASP A 28 8.13 1.86 12.57
C ASP A 28 7.39 2.40 11.34
N ARG A 29 7.88 2.11 10.13
CA ARG A 29 7.22 2.52 8.88
C ARG A 29 5.88 1.85 8.67
N PHE A 30 5.75 0.57 9.05
CA PHE A 30 4.47 -0.12 9.02
C PHE A 30 3.46 0.56 9.95
N GLU A 31 3.84 0.80 11.21
CA GLU A 31 2.94 1.42 12.18
C GLU A 31 2.53 2.84 11.79
N GLU A 32 3.50 3.67 11.36
CA GLU A 32 3.24 5.05 10.91
C GLU A 32 2.27 5.09 9.72
N ARG A 33 2.45 4.20 8.74
CA ARG A 33 1.76 4.28 7.45
C ARG A 33 0.47 3.47 7.41
N ALA A 34 0.45 2.28 8.00
CA ALA A 34 -0.75 1.45 8.04
C ALA A 34 -1.68 1.85 9.19
N LEU A 35 -1.21 2.68 10.15
CA LEU A 35 -1.91 3.00 11.40
C LEU A 35 -2.33 1.74 12.16
N PHE A 36 -1.44 0.74 12.20
CA PHE A 36 -1.69 -0.55 12.81
C PHE A 36 -0.51 -0.96 13.71
N PRO A 37 -0.75 -1.59 14.88
CA PRO A 37 0.32 -1.90 15.82
C PRO A 37 1.43 -2.74 15.19
N ARG A 38 2.69 -2.31 15.36
CA ARG A 38 3.85 -3.03 14.78
C ARG A 38 4.00 -4.48 15.24
N GLY A 39 3.43 -4.83 16.39
CA GLY A 39 3.39 -6.21 16.90
C GLY A 39 2.66 -7.18 15.97
N TYR A 40 1.72 -6.67 15.15
CA TYR A 40 1.02 -7.46 14.14
C TYR A 40 1.95 -8.10 13.12
N VAL A 41 3.06 -7.44 12.78
CA VAL A 41 3.98 -7.90 11.73
C VAL A 41 4.53 -9.29 12.06
N GLN A 42 4.84 -9.58 13.32
CA GLN A 42 5.34 -10.90 13.72
C GLN A 42 4.29 -11.99 13.52
N THR A 43 3.05 -11.72 13.95
CA THR A 43 1.91 -12.64 13.76
C THR A 43 1.61 -12.85 12.28
N PHE A 44 1.59 -11.78 11.49
CA PHE A 44 1.37 -11.83 10.05
C PHE A 44 2.44 -12.68 9.33
N LEU A 45 3.72 -12.40 9.56
CA LEU A 45 4.82 -13.15 8.95
C LEU A 45 4.78 -14.63 9.37
N GLY A 46 4.58 -14.89 10.67
CA GLY A 46 4.44 -16.27 11.18
C GLY A 46 3.31 -17.02 10.50
N PHE A 47 2.15 -16.38 10.34
CA PHE A 47 0.99 -16.96 9.69
C PHE A 47 1.27 -17.29 8.21
N ILE A 48 1.67 -16.33 7.38
CA ILE A 48 1.80 -16.55 5.93
C ILE A 48 2.87 -17.59 5.57
N PHE A 49 3.98 -17.64 6.32
CA PHE A 49 5.03 -18.64 6.08
C PHE A 49 4.66 -20.02 6.65
N SER A 50 3.84 -20.10 7.70
CA SER A 50 3.33 -21.38 8.20
C SER A 50 2.34 -22.04 7.23
N GLN A 51 1.61 -21.24 6.46
CA GLN A 51 0.63 -21.71 5.47
C GLN A 51 1.22 -21.89 4.08
N ASP A 52 2.50 -21.55 3.88
CA ASP A 52 3.15 -21.52 2.57
C ASP A 52 2.39 -20.68 1.52
N GLN A 53 1.80 -19.57 1.98
CA GLN A 53 1.05 -18.62 1.13
C GLN A 53 1.65 -17.19 1.06
N PRO A 54 2.97 -16.97 1.12
CA PRO A 54 3.53 -15.64 0.90
C PRO A 54 3.28 -15.20 -0.54
N ARG A 55 2.72 -14.00 -0.71
CA ARG A 55 2.56 -13.36 -2.02
C ARG A 55 3.70 -12.37 -2.23
N THR A 56 4.44 -12.54 -3.32
CA THR A 56 5.63 -11.74 -3.56
C THR A 56 5.70 -11.17 -4.97
N VAL A 57 6.44 -10.07 -5.11
CA VAL A 57 6.90 -9.54 -6.39
C VAL A 57 8.42 -9.53 -6.38
N VAL A 58 9.03 -10.41 -7.16
CA VAL A 58 10.49 -10.52 -7.26
C VAL A 58 11.04 -9.39 -8.14
N ARG A 59 12.05 -8.69 -7.62
CA ARG A 59 12.83 -7.67 -8.36
C ARG A 59 14.31 -8.06 -8.35
N LYS A 60 15.10 -7.43 -9.22
CA LYS A 60 16.54 -7.74 -9.39
C LYS A 60 17.37 -7.70 -8.10
N ARG A 61 17.01 -6.86 -7.12
CA ARG A 61 17.81 -6.64 -5.89
C ARG A 61 17.05 -6.86 -4.58
N HIS A 62 15.74 -7.05 -4.67
CA HIS A 62 14.87 -7.18 -3.51
C HIS A 62 13.55 -7.83 -3.93
N ILE A 63 12.75 -8.18 -2.94
CA ILE A 63 11.44 -8.79 -3.10
C ILE A 63 10.46 -7.89 -2.37
N LEU A 64 9.29 -7.68 -2.96
CA LEU A 64 8.18 -7.06 -2.27
C LEU A 64 7.29 -8.16 -1.73
N LEU A 65 7.27 -8.33 -0.41
CA LEU A 65 6.37 -9.26 0.26
C LEU A 65 5.06 -8.52 0.58
N GLU A 66 3.96 -8.95 -0.03
CA GLU A 66 2.63 -8.37 0.19
C GLU A 66 2.27 -8.44 1.69
N CYS A 67 1.72 -7.35 2.21
CA CYS A 67 1.26 -7.23 3.58
C CYS A 67 -0.23 -6.89 3.60
N CYS A 68 -0.99 -7.71 4.33
CA CYS A 68 -2.43 -7.52 4.51
C CYS A 68 -2.78 -7.32 5.98
N ILE A 69 -3.79 -6.50 6.25
CA ILE A 69 -4.48 -6.41 7.54
C ILE A 69 -5.88 -7.00 7.34
N GLY A 70 -6.11 -8.18 7.93
CA GLY A 70 -7.30 -8.97 7.61
C GLY A 70 -7.33 -9.31 6.11
N PRO A 71 -8.44 -9.07 5.39
CA PRO A 71 -8.51 -9.33 3.95
C PRO A 71 -7.86 -8.21 3.11
N PHE A 72 -7.51 -7.07 3.72
CA PHE A 72 -7.12 -5.88 2.97
C PHE A 72 -5.61 -5.79 2.79
N LYS A 73 -5.18 -5.67 1.53
CA LYS A 73 -3.79 -5.40 1.18
C LYS A 73 -3.47 -3.93 1.48
N VAL A 74 -2.47 -3.70 2.32
CA VAL A 74 -2.10 -2.35 2.77
C VAL A 74 -0.74 -1.89 2.25
N GLY A 75 0.09 -2.82 1.77
CA GLY A 75 1.40 -2.48 1.23
C GLY A 75 2.33 -3.67 1.11
N TYR A 76 3.62 -3.40 1.15
CA TYR A 76 4.66 -4.41 0.99
C TYR A 76 5.84 -4.19 1.93
N PHE A 77 6.37 -5.29 2.44
CA PHE A 77 7.69 -5.32 3.06
C PHE A 77 8.77 -5.52 2.00
N VAL A 78 9.81 -4.67 2.02
CA VAL A 78 10.96 -4.81 1.13
C VAL A 78 11.94 -5.79 1.75
N VAL A 79 12.09 -6.96 1.15
CA VAL A 79 12.96 -8.05 1.59
C VAL A 79 14.18 -8.14 0.69
N SER A 80 15.37 -8.28 1.26
CA SER A 80 16.60 -8.53 0.50
C SER A 80 17.46 -9.58 1.17
N LEU A 81 18.21 -10.35 0.39
CA LEU A 81 19.27 -11.20 0.92
C LEU A 81 20.44 -10.31 1.37
N HIS A 82 20.99 -10.60 2.54
CA HIS A 82 22.24 -10.01 3.02
C HIS A 82 23.05 -11.11 3.70
N GLU A 83 24.17 -11.50 3.07
CA GLU A 83 24.99 -12.65 3.51
C GLU A 83 24.12 -13.92 3.60
N ASP A 84 23.92 -14.43 4.80
CA ASP A 84 23.22 -15.66 5.17
C ASP A 84 21.85 -15.41 5.81
N LYS A 85 21.25 -14.25 5.56
CA LYS A 85 19.95 -13.86 6.15
C LYS A 85 19.09 -13.03 5.23
N TRP A 86 17.78 -13.19 5.36
CA TRP A 86 16.79 -12.30 4.76
C TRP A 86 16.54 -11.11 5.68
N LEU A 87 16.55 -9.90 5.11
CA LEU A 87 16.29 -8.66 5.84
C LEU A 87 15.05 -7.96 5.28
N ILE A 88 14.06 -7.71 6.13
CA ILE A 88 12.99 -6.75 5.88
C ILE A 88 13.52 -5.36 6.22
N ARG A 89 13.73 -4.55 5.18
CA ARG A 89 14.41 -3.24 5.29
C ARG A 89 13.47 -2.08 5.58
N THR A 90 12.29 -2.12 4.98
CA THR A 90 11.30 -1.05 5.10
C THR A 90 9.91 -1.57 4.75
N PHE A 91 8.90 -0.77 5.03
CA PHE A 91 7.52 -0.98 4.59
C PHE A 91 7.13 0.11 3.60
N LEU A 92 6.60 -0.27 2.44
CA LEU A 92 6.01 0.63 1.46
C LEU A 92 4.49 0.53 1.56
N PHE A 93 3.81 1.64 1.80
CA PHE A 93 2.36 1.70 1.72
C PHE A 93 1.93 1.54 0.26
N LEU A 94 0.69 1.08 0.02
CA LEU A 94 0.25 0.64 -1.30
C LEU A 94 0.46 1.68 -2.41
N THR A 95 0.28 2.97 -2.10
CA THR A 95 0.44 4.11 -3.03
C THR A 95 1.89 4.58 -3.19
N ASN A 96 2.85 4.10 -2.36
CA ASN A 96 4.23 4.57 -2.43
C ASN A 96 4.88 4.17 -3.77
N GLU A 97 5.67 5.08 -4.33
CA GLU A 97 6.57 4.76 -5.44
C GLU A 97 7.47 3.55 -5.07
N GLY A 98 7.60 2.62 -6.01
CA GLY A 98 8.29 1.35 -5.81
C GLY A 98 7.35 0.15 -5.66
N THR A 99 6.09 0.35 -5.24
CA THR A 99 5.06 -0.70 -5.33
C THR A 99 4.50 -0.79 -6.75
N PRO A 100 3.98 -1.96 -7.19
CA PRO A 100 3.26 -2.05 -8.46
C PRO A 100 2.13 -1.03 -8.58
N GLU A 101 1.35 -0.86 -7.52
CA GLU A 101 0.18 0.01 -7.45
C GLU A 101 0.56 1.50 -7.46
N GLY A 102 1.53 1.91 -6.64
CA GLY A 102 2.04 3.28 -6.58
C GLY A 102 2.70 3.71 -7.89
N ASN A 103 3.44 2.81 -8.55
CA ASN A 103 3.98 3.07 -9.88
C ASN A 103 2.87 3.25 -10.94
N LYS A 104 1.75 2.53 -10.80
CA LYS A 104 0.59 2.69 -11.69
C LYS A 104 -0.17 3.97 -11.38
N LEU A 105 -0.31 4.33 -10.10
CA LEU A 105 -0.91 5.58 -9.65
C LEU A 105 -0.15 6.77 -10.23
N LYS A 106 1.18 6.82 -10.06
CA LYS A 106 2.04 7.85 -10.66
C LYS A 106 1.86 7.98 -12.18
N LYS A 107 1.71 6.87 -12.91
CA LYS A 107 1.45 6.92 -14.36
C LYS A 107 0.09 7.52 -14.72
N LEU A 108 -0.92 7.37 -13.86
CA LEU A 108 -2.27 7.87 -14.09
C LEU A 108 -2.44 9.34 -13.67
N THR A 109 -1.70 9.78 -12.65
CA THR A 109 -1.89 11.10 -12.03
C THR A 109 -0.69 12.04 -12.14
N GLN A 110 0.46 11.54 -12.58
CA GLN A 110 1.74 12.24 -12.52
C GLN A 110 2.18 12.66 -11.10
N LEU A 111 1.57 12.08 -10.06
CA LEU A 111 2.00 12.31 -8.68
C LEU A 111 3.45 11.88 -8.48
N GLU A 112 4.26 12.81 -8.02
CA GLU A 112 5.59 12.54 -7.52
C GLU A 112 5.55 12.18 -6.03
N ARG A 113 6.69 11.67 -5.54
CA ARG A 113 6.82 11.26 -4.14
C ARG A 113 6.52 12.40 -3.15
N LEU A 114 6.90 13.64 -3.48
CA LEU A 114 6.67 14.79 -2.62
C LEU A 114 5.17 15.15 -2.57
N ASP A 115 4.47 15.05 -3.70
CA ASP A 115 3.02 15.27 -3.78
C ASP A 115 2.26 14.25 -2.95
N THR A 116 2.64 12.97 -3.08
CA THR A 116 2.03 11.86 -2.32
C THR A 116 2.19 12.08 -0.82
N LYS A 117 3.34 12.61 -0.39
CA LYS A 117 3.60 12.96 1.01
C LYS A 117 2.83 14.21 1.44
N TYR A 118 2.77 15.23 0.61
CA TYR A 118 2.03 16.47 0.88
C TYR A 118 0.54 16.21 1.09
N LEU A 119 -0.05 15.39 0.22
CA LEU A 119 -1.45 14.96 0.29
C LEU A 119 -1.69 13.84 1.32
N MET A 120 -0.64 13.39 2.02
CA MET A 120 -0.67 12.26 2.97
C MET A 120 -1.22 10.96 2.36
N LEU A 121 -1.16 10.82 1.04
CA LEU A 121 -1.55 9.61 0.33
C LEU A 121 -0.57 8.46 0.55
N ASP A 122 0.60 8.71 1.17
CA ASP A 122 1.62 7.71 1.51
C ASP A 122 1.33 6.91 2.80
N ARG A 123 0.13 7.06 3.35
CA ARG A 123 -0.32 6.47 4.61
C ARG A 123 -1.85 6.37 4.66
N MET A 124 -2.34 5.49 5.53
CA MET A 124 -3.76 5.24 5.75
C MET A 124 -4.52 6.47 6.25
N HIS A 125 -3.81 7.41 6.90
CA HIS A 125 -4.40 8.62 7.48
C HIS A 125 -5.26 9.43 6.49
N ALA A 126 -4.82 9.64 5.25
CA ALA A 126 -5.61 10.39 4.27
C ALA A 126 -6.94 9.68 3.95
N PHE A 127 -6.91 8.36 3.81
CA PHE A 127 -8.08 7.54 3.48
C PHE A 127 -9.08 7.44 4.63
N LEU A 128 -8.64 7.65 5.88
CA LEU A 128 -9.53 7.74 7.04
C LEU A 128 -10.00 9.17 7.34
N THR A 129 -9.39 10.17 6.73
CA THR A 129 -9.69 11.59 6.99
C THR A 129 -10.60 12.19 5.93
N TYR A 130 -10.40 11.81 4.67
CA TYR A 130 -11.08 12.37 3.52
C TYR A 130 -12.00 11.34 2.86
N ASP A 131 -13.13 11.78 2.30
CA ASP A 131 -14.08 10.93 1.59
C ASP A 131 -13.59 10.57 0.17
N ILE A 132 -12.43 9.91 0.09
CA ILE A 132 -11.80 9.50 -1.17
C ILE A 132 -12.63 8.40 -1.85
N SER A 133 -13.24 7.50 -1.07
CA SER A 133 -14.07 6.40 -1.60
C SER A 133 -15.42 6.90 -2.12
N GLY A 134 -16.02 7.92 -1.49
CA GLY A 134 -17.28 8.53 -1.95
C GLY A 134 -17.13 9.37 -3.22
N ASP A 135 -15.96 9.94 -3.49
CA ASP A 135 -15.70 10.68 -4.74
C ASP A 135 -15.50 9.72 -5.93
N ARG A 136 -16.37 9.86 -6.94
CA ARG A 136 -16.43 8.96 -8.10
C ARG A 136 -15.12 8.91 -8.90
N ASP A 137 -14.48 10.05 -9.10
CA ASP A 137 -13.29 10.14 -9.96
C ASP A 137 -12.04 9.68 -9.22
N LEU A 138 -11.90 10.07 -7.95
CA LEU A 138 -10.83 9.60 -7.09
C LEU A 138 -10.90 8.08 -6.90
N ARG A 139 -12.06 7.54 -6.53
CA ARG A 139 -12.28 6.10 -6.40
C ARG A 139 -11.87 5.37 -7.68
N LYS A 140 -12.30 5.87 -8.85
CA LYS A 140 -11.95 5.30 -10.14
C LYS A 140 -10.44 5.28 -10.39
N ILE A 141 -9.70 6.32 -10.02
CA ILE A 141 -8.24 6.35 -10.15
C ILE A 141 -7.58 5.34 -9.23
N PHE A 142 -7.95 5.30 -7.94
CA PHE A 142 -7.36 4.37 -6.99
C PHE A 142 -7.65 2.93 -7.37
N THR A 143 -8.89 2.58 -7.75
CA THR A 143 -9.24 1.26 -8.27
C THR A 143 -8.44 0.92 -9.53
N LYS A 144 -8.36 1.82 -10.52
CA LYS A 144 -7.56 1.59 -11.73
C LYS A 144 -6.08 1.40 -11.43
N SER A 145 -5.55 2.05 -10.40
CA SER A 145 -4.14 1.89 -9.97
C SER A 145 -3.89 0.58 -9.22
N GLY A 146 -4.92 -0.16 -8.81
CA GLY A 146 -4.82 -1.36 -7.96
C GLY A 146 -4.86 -1.04 -6.46
N CYS A 147 -5.12 0.21 -6.08
CA CYS A 147 -5.24 0.66 -4.70
C CYS A 147 -6.67 0.52 -4.15
N GLU A 148 -7.52 -0.34 -4.72
CA GLU A 148 -8.89 -0.51 -4.22
C GLU A 148 -8.94 -1.03 -2.78
N SER A 149 -8.03 -1.95 -2.44
CA SER A 149 -8.03 -2.60 -1.13
C SER A 149 -7.84 -1.63 0.05
N ILE A 150 -7.16 -0.50 -0.15
CA ILE A 150 -7.04 0.54 0.89
C ILE A 150 -8.31 1.39 1.01
N LEU A 151 -9.09 1.55 -0.07
CA LEU A 151 -10.40 2.20 0.00
C LEU A 151 -11.37 1.31 0.76
N GLU A 152 -11.42 0.02 0.41
CA GLU A 152 -12.26 -0.96 1.11
C GLU A 152 -11.90 -1.06 2.60
N TYR A 153 -10.60 -0.99 2.93
CA TYR A 153 -10.16 -0.96 4.32
C TYR A 153 -10.62 0.30 5.06
N ALA A 154 -10.54 1.47 4.41
CA ALA A 154 -11.04 2.71 4.98
C ALA A 154 -12.55 2.65 5.21
N ASP A 155 -13.29 2.17 4.22
CA ASP A 155 -14.74 2.01 4.28
C ASP A 155 -15.12 1.08 5.43
N GLU A 156 -14.43 -0.05 5.62
CA GLU A 156 -14.64 -0.99 6.73
C GLU A 156 -14.46 -0.32 8.10
N LEU A 157 -13.39 0.46 8.27
CA LEU A 157 -13.13 1.18 9.51
C LEU A 157 -14.14 2.30 9.77
N ASN A 158 -14.67 2.92 8.71
CA ASN A 158 -15.63 4.01 8.78
C ASN A 158 -17.09 3.58 8.88
N LYS A 159 -17.41 2.27 8.74
CA LYS A 159 -18.78 1.73 8.82
C LYS A 159 -19.58 2.19 10.04
N ASN A 160 -18.89 2.48 11.15
CA ASN A 160 -19.51 2.84 12.42
C ASN A 160 -19.51 4.35 12.74
N GLY A 161 -19.17 5.21 11.78
CA GLY A 161 -19.46 6.64 11.84
C GLY A 161 -18.29 7.54 12.25
N GLY A 162 -17.96 8.43 11.32
CA GLY A 162 -17.16 9.64 11.50
C GLY A 162 -17.45 10.54 10.30
N GLU A 163 -17.51 11.86 10.49
CA GLU A 163 -17.68 12.79 9.38
C GLU A 163 -16.36 12.89 8.61
N LEU A 164 -16.33 12.33 7.40
CA LEU A 164 -15.18 12.44 6.51
C LEU A 164 -15.13 13.84 5.91
N LYS A 165 -13.92 14.40 5.82
CA LYS A 165 -13.70 15.69 5.18
C LYS A 165 -13.86 15.55 3.67
N SER A 166 -14.28 16.63 3.03
CA SER A 166 -14.30 16.70 1.56
C SER A 166 -12.91 16.42 0.98
N PRO A 167 -12.79 15.53 -0.03
CA PRO A 167 -11.52 15.24 -0.68
C PRO A 167 -11.13 16.29 -1.74
N GLU A 168 -11.82 17.44 -1.79
CA GLU A 168 -11.65 18.46 -2.82
C GLU A 168 -10.18 18.92 -2.97
N LEU A 169 -9.41 19.03 -1.89
CA LEU A 169 -7.98 19.35 -1.97
C LEU A 169 -7.20 18.31 -2.80
N ILE A 170 -7.50 17.03 -2.58
CA ILE A 170 -6.87 15.92 -3.32
C ILE A 170 -7.35 15.96 -4.77
N TYR A 171 -8.65 16.15 -4.99
CA TYR A 171 -9.23 16.27 -6.34
C TYR A 171 -8.57 17.40 -7.14
N GLN A 172 -8.55 18.61 -6.58
CA GLN A 172 -8.00 19.79 -7.23
C GLN A 172 -6.50 19.64 -7.53
N TYR A 173 -5.76 18.94 -6.66
CA TYR A 173 -4.35 18.66 -6.92
C TYR A 173 -4.16 17.73 -8.12
N LEU A 174 -5.01 16.71 -8.25
CA LEU A 174 -4.89 15.68 -9.29
C LEU A 174 -5.46 16.10 -10.63
N PHE A 175 -6.52 16.91 -10.63
CA PHE A 175 -7.30 17.23 -11.83
C PHE A 175 -7.31 18.72 -12.18
N GLY A 176 -6.76 19.58 -11.32
CA GLY A 176 -6.89 21.03 -11.44
C GLY A 176 -8.24 21.54 -10.90
N THR A 177 -8.42 22.86 -10.94
CA THR A 177 -9.61 23.55 -10.38
C THR A 177 -10.83 23.55 -11.30
N GLU A 178 -10.76 22.93 -12.48
CA GLU A 178 -11.87 22.95 -13.43
C GLU A 178 -12.88 21.83 -13.14
N LYS A 179 -13.83 22.09 -12.23
CA LYS A 179 -15.16 21.48 -12.36
C LYS A 179 -15.79 22.02 -13.64
N SER A 180 -15.82 21.21 -14.68
CA SER A 180 -16.60 21.50 -15.88
C SER A 180 -18.02 21.87 -15.46
N THR A 181 -18.39 23.11 -15.68
CA THR A 181 -19.74 23.63 -15.49
C THR A 181 -20.63 23.09 -16.62
N GLN A 182 -20.91 21.79 -16.59
CA GLN A 182 -21.83 21.12 -17.49
C GLN A 182 -22.84 20.31 -16.66
N ASP A 183 -23.66 21.01 -15.87
CA ASP A 183 -24.93 20.48 -15.32
C ASP A 183 -25.89 21.60 -14.87
N LYS A 184 -25.75 22.83 -15.42
CA LYS A 184 -26.66 23.96 -15.13
C LYS A 184 -27.32 24.56 -16.37
N LYS A 185 -27.41 23.82 -17.48
CA LYS A 185 -28.05 24.31 -18.72
C LYS A 185 -29.20 23.48 -19.27
N GLU A 186 -29.70 22.49 -18.53
CA GLU A 186 -31.00 21.89 -18.84
C GLU A 186 -31.91 22.08 -17.64
N LEU A 187 -33.10 22.64 -17.89
CA LEU A 187 -34.11 23.15 -16.94
C LEU A 187 -33.99 24.66 -16.64
N SER A 188 -33.93 25.46 -17.70
CA SER A 188 -34.60 26.77 -17.76
C SER A 188 -35.87 26.65 -18.60
#